data_AF-I0II73-F1
#
_entry.id   AF-I0II73-F1
#
_cell.length_a   1.000
_cell.length_b   1.000
_cell.length_c   1.000
_cell.angle_alpha   90.00
_cell.angle_beta   90.00
_cell.angle_gamma   90.00
#
_symmetry.space_group_name_H-M   'P 1'
#
loop_
_entity.id
_entity.type
_entity.pdbx_description
1 polymer ?
#
loop_
_entity_poly.entity_id
_entity_poly.type
_entity_poly.pdbx_seq_one_letter_code
_entity_poly.pdbx_strand_id
1 'polypeptide(L)'
;MSPGPPNLRARPDRGRAGVSLVEATLSMLLVAGLMVAALHASAAAAGTRHRSAERALAARLAQDLVAEALALAYDDPEDGPYRPGFAPGWGPTAQEMAAPGRTGFDDVDDVDGWSRSPLLDRQGVEIPRTAGLRRAAWVRHVSAASPGTEAGADEGLKRVVVRVTRGERLLAEAVGLATRRAAGGGG
;
A
#
# COMPACT_ATOMS: atom_id res chain seq x y z
N MET A 1 -84.49 39.01 27.39
CA MET A 1 -83.50 37.91 27.35
C MET A 1 -82.12 38.53 27.28
N SER A 2 -81.40 38.51 28.41
CA SER A 2 -80.09 39.17 28.56
C SER A 2 -78.97 38.14 28.31
N PRO A 3 -77.98 38.42 27.46
CA PRO A 3 -76.85 37.53 27.25
C PRO A 3 -75.97 37.50 28.51
N GLY A 4 -75.70 36.31 29.02
CA GLY A 4 -74.81 36.10 30.17
C GLY A 4 -73.35 36.45 29.82
N PRO A 5 -72.55 36.92 30.79
CA PRO A 5 -71.20 37.39 30.53
C PRO A 5 -70.25 36.25 30.10
N PRO A 6 -69.22 36.57 29.30
CA PRO A 6 -68.26 35.60 28.80
C PRO A 6 -67.40 35.01 29.93
N ASN A 7 -67.34 33.68 29.98
CA ASN A 7 -66.48 32.92 30.88
C ASN A 7 -65.00 33.09 30.50
N LEU A 8 -64.31 34.03 31.15
CA LEU A 8 -62.85 34.19 31.07
C LEU A 8 -62.18 33.00 31.78
N ARG A 9 -61.93 31.92 31.05
CA ARG A 9 -61.08 30.82 31.50
C ARG A 9 -59.67 31.36 31.69
N ALA A 10 -59.24 31.52 32.95
CA ALA A 10 -57.88 31.85 33.31
C ALA A 10 -56.92 30.84 32.64
N ARG A 11 -56.02 31.34 31.77
CA ARG A 11 -54.92 30.53 31.25
C ARG A 11 -53.98 30.27 32.43
N PRO A 12 -53.62 29.01 32.74
CA PRO A 12 -52.63 28.75 33.77
C PRO A 12 -51.34 29.46 33.36
N ASP A 13 -50.84 30.30 34.25
CA ASP A 13 -49.53 30.92 34.12
C ASP A 13 -48.51 29.79 34.02
N ARG A 14 -47.98 29.59 32.82
CA ARG A 14 -46.84 28.70 32.60
C ARG A 14 -45.68 29.38 33.28
N GLY A 15 -45.46 29.03 34.55
CA GLY A 15 -44.31 29.45 35.32
C GLY A 15 -43.08 29.29 34.46
N ARG A 16 -42.41 30.41 34.17
CA ARG A 16 -41.14 30.42 33.44
C ARG A 16 -40.13 29.70 34.33
N ALA A 17 -40.01 28.39 34.16
CA ALA A 17 -38.96 27.61 34.79
C ALA A 17 -37.64 28.06 34.13
N GLY A 18 -36.91 28.94 34.82
CA GLY A 18 -35.54 29.26 34.44
C GLY A 18 -34.65 28.03 34.61
N VAL A 19 -33.71 27.83 33.70
CA VAL A 19 -32.65 26.83 33.84
C VAL A 19 -31.87 27.15 35.12
N SER A 20 -31.75 26.19 36.03
CA SER A 20 -31.02 26.42 37.27
C SER A 20 -29.52 26.60 36.97
N LEU A 21 -28.81 27.38 37.80
CA LEU A 21 -27.36 27.55 37.65
C LEU A 21 -26.63 26.19 37.65
N VAL A 22 -27.12 25.24 38.45
CA VAL A 22 -26.60 23.87 38.52
C VAL A 22 -26.81 23.10 37.21
N GLU A 23 -27.97 23.24 36.59
CA GLU A 23 -28.27 22.60 35.31
C GLU A 23 -27.40 23.17 34.19
N ALA A 24 -27.18 24.49 34.18
CA ALA A 24 -26.29 25.15 33.22
C ALA A 24 -24.83 24.70 33.39
N THR A 25 -24.32 24.61 34.62
CA THR A 25 -22.94 24.14 34.86
C THR A 25 -22.76 22.67 34.50
N LEU A 26 -23.71 21.80 34.85
CA LEU A 26 -23.70 20.39 34.44
C LEU A 26 -23.73 20.24 32.92
N SER A 27 -24.58 21.02 32.23
CA SER A 27 -24.64 21.02 30.77
C SER A 27 -23.31 21.47 30.14
N MET A 28 -22.67 22.50 30.68
CA MET A 28 -21.35 22.94 30.22
C MET A 28 -20.28 21.85 30.40
N LEU A 29 -20.28 21.15 31.54
CA LEU A 29 -19.36 20.03 31.79
C LEU A 29 -19.57 18.88 30.79
N LEU A 30 -20.83 18.53 30.51
CA LEU A 30 -21.17 17.50 29.54
C LEU A 30 -20.73 17.89 28.13
N VAL A 31 -21.03 19.12 27.70
CA VAL A 31 -20.63 19.63 26.37
C VAL A 31 -19.11 19.68 26.25
N ALA A 32 -18.40 20.14 27.28
CA ALA A 32 -16.94 20.15 27.30
C ALA A 32 -16.36 18.73 27.15
N GLY A 33 -16.90 17.76 27.90
CA GLY A 33 -16.50 16.35 27.81
C GLY A 33 -16.74 15.77 26.41
N LEU A 34 -17.92 16.04 25.83
CA LEU A 34 -18.27 15.60 24.47
C LEU A 34 -17.34 16.21 23.41
N MET A 35 -16.99 17.49 23.53
CA MET A 35 -16.09 18.16 22.60
C MET A 35 -14.68 17.54 22.63
N VAL A 36 -14.15 17.22 23.82
CA VAL A 36 -12.86 16.55 23.96
C VAL A 36 -12.88 15.17 23.31
N ALA A 37 -13.92 14.37 23.57
CA ALA A 37 -14.08 13.05 22.96
C ALA A 37 -14.16 13.14 21.42
N ALA A 38 -14.90 14.11 20.89
CA ALA A 38 -15.04 14.33 19.45
C ALA A 38 -13.71 14.72 18.78
N LEU A 39 -12.88 15.53 19.44
CA LEU A 39 -11.56 15.90 18.94
C LEU A 39 -10.62 14.69 18.88
N HIS A 40 -10.59 13.85 19.92
CA HIS A 40 -9.79 12.62 19.93
C HIS A 40 -10.23 11.65 18.82
N ALA A 41 -11.54 11.46 18.65
CA ALA A 41 -12.07 10.63 17.56
C ALA A 41 -11.67 11.16 16.18
N SER A 42 -11.73 12.48 15.99
CA SER A 42 -11.33 13.14 14.73
C SER A 42 -9.84 12.97 14.43
N ALA A 43 -8.98 13.13 15.44
CA ALA A 43 -7.54 12.93 15.30
C ALA A 43 -7.21 11.47 14.97
N ALA A 44 -7.85 10.51 15.63
CA ALA A 44 -7.70 9.09 15.35
C ALA A 44 -8.14 8.76 13.91
N ALA A 45 -9.28 9.29 13.45
CA ALA A 45 -9.76 9.09 12.10
C ALA A 45 -8.79 9.66 11.04
N ALA A 46 -8.25 10.86 11.27
CA ALA A 46 -7.24 11.46 10.38
C ALA A 46 -5.97 10.60 10.30
N GLY A 47 -5.48 10.09 11.43
CA GLY A 47 -4.32 9.18 11.48
C GLY A 47 -4.57 7.88 10.72
N THR A 48 -5.75 7.28 10.87
CA THR A 48 -6.13 6.05 10.15
C THR A 48 -6.21 6.28 8.64
N ARG A 49 -6.78 7.41 8.19
CA ARG A 49 -6.81 7.76 6.75
C ARG A 49 -5.41 7.91 6.17
N HIS A 50 -4.51 8.59 6.88
CA HIS A 50 -3.13 8.76 6.42
C HIS A 50 -2.40 7.41 6.26
N ARG A 51 -2.47 6.53 7.26
CA ARG A 51 -1.84 5.20 7.20
C ARG A 51 -2.47 4.31 6.10
N SER A 52 -3.78 4.43 5.90
CA SER A 52 -4.47 3.67 4.86
C SER A 52 -4.07 4.13 3.46
N ALA A 53 -3.96 5.44 3.24
CA ALA A 53 -3.47 6.00 1.99
C ALA A 53 -2.01 5.60 1.71
N GLU A 54 -1.14 5.63 2.74
CA GLU A 54 0.25 5.20 2.63
C GLU A 54 0.37 3.71 2.26
N ARG A 55 -0.41 2.82 2.90
CA ARG A 55 -0.43 1.40 2.55
C ARG A 55 -0.99 1.13 1.17
N ALA A 56 -2.04 1.84 0.75
CA ALA A 56 -2.61 1.71 -0.58
C ALA A 56 -1.58 2.11 -1.67
N LEU A 57 -0.85 3.21 -1.44
CA LEU A 57 0.26 3.62 -2.31
C LEU A 57 1.36 2.55 -2.35
N ALA A 58 1.79 2.06 -1.18
CA ALA A 58 2.82 1.03 -1.10
C ALA A 58 2.41 -0.27 -1.80
N ALA A 59 1.15 -0.70 -1.64
CA ALA A 59 0.62 -1.88 -2.32
C ALA A 59 0.62 -1.71 -3.83
N ARG A 60 0.19 -0.54 -4.32
CA ARG A 60 0.23 -0.22 -5.75
C ARG A 60 1.66 -0.26 -6.30
N LEU A 61 2.62 0.35 -5.60
CA LEU A 61 4.03 0.36 -5.99
C LEU A 61 4.66 -1.04 -6.02
N ALA A 62 4.25 -1.93 -5.12
CA ALA A 62 4.70 -3.31 -5.10
C ALA A 62 4.10 -4.10 -6.28
N GLN A 63 2.79 -3.95 -6.51
CA GLN A 63 2.08 -4.58 -7.62
C GLN A 63 2.60 -4.10 -8.98
N ASP A 64 2.89 -2.82 -9.14
CA ASP A 64 3.43 -2.26 -10.39
C ASP A 64 4.78 -2.90 -10.75
N LEU A 65 5.68 -3.11 -9.77
CA LEU A 65 6.96 -3.76 -10.03
C LEU A 65 6.83 -5.27 -10.27
N VAL A 66 5.91 -5.95 -9.58
CA VAL A 66 5.59 -7.35 -9.91
C VAL A 66 5.04 -7.45 -11.33
N ALA A 67 4.12 -6.57 -11.73
CA ALA A 67 3.55 -6.59 -13.07
C ALA A 67 4.61 -6.27 -14.14
N GLU A 68 5.53 -5.34 -13.84
CA GLU A 68 6.68 -5.05 -14.70
C GLU A 68 7.56 -6.30 -14.88
N ALA A 69 7.97 -6.96 -13.79
CA ALA A 69 8.79 -8.16 -13.85
C ALA A 69 8.09 -9.31 -14.60
N LEU A 70 6.79 -9.53 -14.35
CA LEU A 70 6.01 -10.57 -15.02
C LEU A 70 5.75 -10.29 -16.51
N ALA A 71 5.99 -9.06 -16.98
CA ALA A 71 5.87 -8.71 -18.39
C ALA A 71 7.17 -8.96 -19.19
N LEU A 72 8.28 -9.24 -18.50
CA LEU A 72 9.58 -9.55 -19.11
C LEU A 72 9.65 -11.01 -19.58
N ALA A 73 10.66 -11.33 -20.37
CA ALA A 73 10.90 -12.71 -20.79
C ALA A 73 11.23 -13.59 -19.58
N TYR A 74 10.95 -14.90 -19.66
CA TYR A 74 11.24 -15.79 -18.54
C TYR A 74 12.76 -15.90 -18.27
N ASP A 75 13.55 -16.05 -19.34
CA ASP A 75 15.03 -16.03 -19.36
C ASP A 75 15.45 -15.27 -20.64
N ASP A 76 16.60 -14.60 -20.64
CA ASP A 76 17.28 -14.12 -21.86
C ASP A 76 18.24 -15.19 -22.45
N PRO A 77 18.04 -15.67 -23.70
CA PRO A 77 19.00 -16.57 -24.34
C PRO A 77 20.37 -15.95 -24.64
N GLU A 78 20.50 -14.61 -24.63
CA GLU A 78 21.74 -13.89 -24.95
C GLU A 78 22.59 -13.52 -23.73
N ASP A 79 22.18 -13.94 -22.53
CA ASP A 79 22.81 -13.57 -21.26
C ASP A 79 24.33 -13.75 -21.28
N GLY A 80 25.02 -12.61 -21.17
CA GLY A 80 26.47 -12.48 -21.29
C GLY A 80 27.26 -12.97 -20.07
N PRO A 81 28.60 -12.83 -20.09
CA PRO A 81 29.45 -13.27 -18.99
C PRO A 81 29.13 -12.52 -17.68
N TYR A 82 28.91 -13.35 -16.67
CA TYR A 82 28.21 -13.10 -15.42
C TYR A 82 28.90 -12.18 -14.39
N ARG A 83 28.12 -11.57 -13.47
CA ARG A 83 28.58 -10.67 -12.39
C ARG A 83 29.04 -11.46 -11.15
N PRO A 84 30.26 -11.32 -10.60
CA PRO A 84 30.71 -12.14 -9.46
C PRO A 84 29.75 -12.12 -8.24
N GLY A 85 29.22 -13.28 -7.83
CA GLY A 85 28.45 -13.44 -6.58
C GLY A 85 27.08 -14.16 -6.66
N PHE A 86 26.53 -14.43 -7.84
CA PHE A 86 25.32 -15.24 -8.03
C PHE A 86 25.58 -16.41 -9.00
N ALA A 87 24.56 -17.20 -9.32
CA ALA A 87 24.69 -18.27 -10.31
C ALA A 87 24.90 -17.66 -11.71
N PRO A 88 25.68 -18.30 -12.62
CA PRO A 88 25.81 -17.83 -14.00
C PRO A 88 24.44 -17.66 -14.66
N GLY A 89 24.18 -16.51 -15.28
CA GLY A 89 22.89 -16.17 -15.91
C GLY A 89 21.75 -15.97 -14.89
N TRP A 90 22.04 -15.36 -13.74
CA TRP A 90 21.02 -15.00 -12.76
C TRP A 90 21.18 -13.57 -12.24
N GLY A 91 20.15 -12.76 -12.43
CA GLY A 91 20.08 -11.40 -11.93
C GLY A 91 20.75 -10.35 -12.84
N PRO A 92 20.55 -9.07 -12.54
CA PRO A 92 20.89 -8.01 -13.47
C PRO A 92 22.40 -7.86 -13.66
N THR A 93 22.79 -7.64 -14.90
CA THR A 93 24.15 -7.33 -15.32
C THR A 93 24.65 -6.00 -14.72
N ALA A 94 25.96 -5.80 -14.74
CA ALA A 94 26.56 -4.54 -14.31
C ALA A 94 26.09 -3.35 -15.18
N GLN A 95 25.74 -3.60 -16.44
CA GLN A 95 25.29 -2.59 -17.38
C GLN A 95 23.84 -2.18 -17.12
N GLU A 96 22.92 -3.13 -16.88
CA GLU A 96 21.55 -2.78 -16.48
C GLU A 96 21.53 -2.01 -15.16
N MET A 97 22.36 -2.41 -14.19
CA MET A 97 22.44 -1.75 -12.88
C MET A 97 23.06 -0.35 -12.93
N ALA A 98 23.81 -0.02 -13.99
CA ALA A 98 24.40 1.30 -14.16
C ALA A 98 23.36 2.37 -14.51
N ALA A 99 22.24 1.99 -15.12
CA ALA A 99 21.15 2.90 -15.40
C ALA A 99 20.40 3.29 -14.10
N PRO A 100 19.89 4.54 -13.99
CA PRO A 100 19.05 4.91 -12.86
C PRO A 100 17.69 4.19 -12.86
N GLY A 101 17.19 3.85 -14.05
CA GLY A 101 15.93 3.14 -14.26
C GLY A 101 16.08 1.62 -14.36
N ARG A 102 15.10 1.01 -15.02
CA ARG A 102 15.00 -0.43 -15.30
C ARG A 102 14.71 -0.69 -16.78
N THR A 103 14.99 0.28 -17.66
CA THR A 103 14.72 0.14 -19.10
C THR A 103 15.55 -0.95 -19.77
N GLY A 104 16.73 -1.24 -19.21
CA GLY A 104 17.60 -2.31 -19.68
C GLY A 104 17.19 -3.70 -19.20
N PHE A 105 16.24 -3.82 -18.27
CA PHE A 105 15.80 -5.12 -17.79
C PHE A 105 14.94 -5.77 -18.87
N ASP A 106 15.33 -6.96 -19.31
CA ASP A 106 14.73 -7.70 -20.40
C ASP A 106 14.19 -9.08 -19.99
N ASP A 107 14.62 -9.63 -18.84
CA ASP A 107 14.07 -10.87 -18.28
C ASP A 107 13.61 -10.76 -16.81
N VAL A 108 12.99 -11.84 -16.30
CA VAL A 108 12.35 -11.82 -14.97
C VAL A 108 13.36 -11.66 -13.85
N ASP A 109 14.55 -12.24 -13.94
CA ASP A 109 15.51 -12.23 -12.83
C ASP A 109 16.33 -10.96 -12.74
N ASP A 110 16.32 -10.08 -13.75
CA ASP A 110 16.91 -8.74 -13.66
C ASP A 110 16.43 -7.90 -12.47
N VAL A 111 15.24 -8.17 -11.92
CA VAL A 111 14.78 -7.48 -10.71
C VAL A 111 15.34 -8.11 -9.42
N ASP A 112 16.07 -9.22 -9.46
CA ASP A 112 16.59 -9.89 -8.27
C ASP A 112 17.65 -9.06 -7.56
N GLY A 113 17.44 -8.87 -6.26
CA GLY A 113 18.30 -8.02 -5.44
C GLY A 113 18.17 -6.53 -5.74
N TRP A 114 17.29 -6.12 -6.66
CA TRP A 114 17.06 -4.70 -6.94
C TRP A 114 16.46 -4.01 -5.71
N SER A 115 17.02 -2.86 -5.32
CA SER A 115 16.54 -2.05 -4.19
C SER A 115 16.81 -0.57 -4.43
N ARG A 116 15.82 0.29 -4.18
CA ARG A 116 15.95 1.73 -4.44
C ARG A 116 15.23 2.61 -3.41
N SER A 117 15.84 3.77 -3.16
CA SER A 117 15.29 4.94 -2.45
C SER A 117 16.15 6.15 -2.85
N PRO A 118 15.61 7.23 -3.45
CA PRO A 118 14.19 7.46 -3.77
C PRO A 118 13.64 6.45 -4.79
N LEU A 119 12.31 6.32 -4.86
CA LEU A 119 11.68 5.41 -5.81
C LEU A 119 11.63 6.05 -7.20
N LEU A 120 12.04 5.28 -8.19
CA LEU A 120 12.06 5.68 -9.59
C LEU A 120 11.11 4.77 -10.39
N ASP A 121 10.46 5.33 -11.40
CA ASP A 121 9.73 4.56 -12.41
C ASP A 121 10.68 3.74 -13.30
N ARG A 122 10.17 3.10 -14.35
CA ARG A 122 11.00 2.28 -15.25
C ARG A 122 12.03 3.14 -15.98
N GLN A 123 11.69 4.37 -16.31
CA GLN A 123 12.50 5.33 -17.05
C GLN A 123 13.53 6.04 -16.16
N GLY A 124 13.50 5.82 -14.84
CA GLY A 124 14.42 6.44 -13.90
C GLY A 124 13.93 7.80 -13.37
N VAL A 125 12.67 8.16 -13.61
CA VAL A 125 12.07 9.39 -13.08
C VAL A 125 11.54 9.14 -11.67
N GLU A 126 11.77 10.08 -10.77
CA GLU A 126 11.31 9.98 -9.38
C GLU A 126 9.77 9.95 -9.30
N ILE A 127 9.24 9.00 -8.54
CA ILE A 127 7.81 8.91 -8.29
C ILE A 127 7.44 9.90 -7.18
N PRO A 128 6.52 10.85 -7.41
CA PRO A 128 6.14 11.81 -6.38
C PRO A 128 5.53 11.14 -5.14
N ARG A 129 5.66 11.78 -3.98
CA ARG A 129 5.07 11.35 -2.69
C ARG A 129 5.60 10.01 -2.16
N THR A 130 6.75 9.54 -2.63
CA THR A 130 7.40 8.32 -2.12
C THR A 130 8.64 8.59 -1.27
N ALA A 131 8.84 9.83 -0.81
CA ALA A 131 9.96 10.17 0.06
C ALA A 131 9.96 9.28 1.32
N GLY A 132 11.14 8.74 1.64
CA GLY A 132 11.34 7.81 2.76
C GLY A 132 10.80 6.39 2.53
N LEU A 133 10.23 6.09 1.35
CA LEU A 133 9.89 4.72 0.96
C LEU A 133 11.08 4.06 0.27
N ARG A 134 11.25 2.76 0.54
CA ARG A 134 12.16 1.87 -0.17
C ARG A 134 11.35 0.76 -0.83
N ARG A 135 11.71 0.39 -2.06
CA ARG A 135 11.16 -0.77 -2.77
C ARG A 135 12.31 -1.72 -3.06
N ALA A 136 12.11 -3.00 -2.78
CA ALA A 136 13.08 -4.05 -3.04
C ALA A 136 12.40 -5.28 -3.65
N ALA A 137 13.12 -5.97 -4.54
CA ALA A 137 12.64 -7.13 -5.25
C ALA A 137 13.61 -8.30 -5.11
N TRP A 138 13.06 -9.51 -5.08
CA TRP A 138 13.78 -10.77 -5.08
C TRP A 138 13.08 -11.75 -5.99
N VAL A 139 13.86 -12.52 -6.72
CA VAL A 139 13.37 -13.59 -7.59
C VAL A 139 13.94 -14.90 -7.08
N ARG A 140 13.17 -15.99 -7.08
CA ARG A 140 13.70 -17.31 -6.73
C ARG A 140 13.09 -18.35 -7.64
N HIS A 141 13.86 -19.36 -8.04
CA HIS A 141 13.28 -20.59 -8.53
C HIS A 141 12.40 -21.20 -7.45
N VAL A 142 11.23 -21.67 -7.84
CA VAL A 142 10.30 -22.35 -6.94
C VAL A 142 9.84 -23.65 -7.57
N SER A 143 9.45 -24.60 -6.72
CA SER A 143 8.99 -25.88 -7.23
C SER A 143 7.67 -25.73 -8.00
N ALA A 144 7.58 -26.36 -9.16
CA ALA A 144 6.34 -26.39 -9.94
C ALA A 144 5.24 -27.18 -9.20
N ALA A 145 5.61 -28.17 -8.40
CA ALA A 145 4.69 -28.94 -7.56
C ALA A 145 4.29 -28.21 -6.27
N SER A 146 5.12 -27.26 -5.80
CA SER A 146 4.87 -26.45 -4.60
C SER A 146 5.45 -25.04 -4.77
N PRO A 147 4.71 -24.08 -5.39
CA PRO A 147 5.21 -22.73 -5.67
C PRO A 147 5.58 -21.88 -4.43
N GLY A 148 5.21 -22.37 -3.24
CA GLY A 148 5.64 -21.80 -1.96
C GLY A 148 7.07 -22.19 -1.56
N THR A 149 7.63 -23.23 -2.16
CA THR A 149 8.93 -23.81 -1.80
C THR A 149 9.99 -23.37 -2.82
N GLU A 150 11.13 -22.88 -2.34
CA GLU A 150 12.27 -22.57 -3.22
C GLU A 150 12.87 -23.86 -3.80
N ALA A 151 13.21 -23.83 -5.07
CA ALA A 151 13.89 -24.92 -5.76
C ALA A 151 15.37 -24.58 -5.94
N GLY A 152 16.25 -25.59 -5.84
CA GLY A 152 17.69 -25.42 -6.06
C GLY A 152 18.08 -25.31 -7.54
N ALA A 153 17.13 -25.59 -8.43
CA ALA A 153 17.29 -25.51 -9.87
C ALA A 153 16.00 -24.99 -10.50
N ASP A 154 16.09 -24.59 -11.76
CA ASP A 154 14.96 -24.12 -12.53
C ASP A 154 13.99 -25.27 -12.89
N GLU A 155 12.75 -25.19 -12.40
CA GLU A 155 11.64 -26.09 -12.75
C GLU A 155 10.64 -25.44 -13.73
N GLY A 156 11.03 -24.33 -14.37
CA GLY A 156 10.16 -23.54 -15.25
C GLY A 156 9.22 -22.60 -14.51
N LEU A 157 9.50 -22.31 -13.23
CA LEU A 157 8.73 -21.40 -12.38
C LEU A 157 9.66 -20.51 -11.54
N LYS A 158 9.53 -19.20 -11.71
CA LYS A 158 10.18 -18.17 -10.88
C LYS A 158 9.12 -17.47 -10.01
N ARG A 159 9.45 -17.19 -8.76
CA ARG A 159 8.65 -16.37 -7.85
C ARG A 159 9.29 -15.02 -7.65
N VAL A 160 8.57 -13.95 -7.98
CA VAL A 160 8.97 -12.56 -7.77
C VAL A 160 8.30 -12.06 -6.49
N VAL A 161 9.09 -11.59 -5.53
CA VAL A 161 8.62 -10.97 -4.28
C VAL A 161 9.07 -9.51 -4.29
N VAL A 162 8.13 -8.59 -4.14
CA VAL A 162 8.40 -7.15 -4.01
C VAL A 162 7.91 -6.66 -2.66
N ARG A 163 8.79 -5.98 -1.91
CA ARG A 163 8.44 -5.31 -0.66
C ARG A 163 8.59 -3.81 -0.77
N VAL A 164 7.67 -3.09 -0.15
CA VAL A 164 7.76 -1.64 0.05
C VAL A 164 7.81 -1.36 1.55
N THR A 165 8.86 -0.67 1.99
CA THR A 165 9.11 -0.35 3.41
C THR A 165 9.25 1.16 3.62
N ARG A 166 9.06 1.59 4.87
CA ARG A 166 9.49 2.91 5.37
C ARG A 166 10.37 2.68 6.59
N GLY A 167 11.68 2.92 6.43
CA GLY A 167 12.68 2.38 7.36
C GLY A 167 12.55 0.86 7.43
N GLU A 168 12.46 0.31 8.65
CA GLU A 168 12.28 -1.12 8.92
C GLU A 168 10.82 -1.59 8.84
N ARG A 169 9.84 -0.68 8.72
CA ARG A 169 8.42 -1.05 8.69
C ARG A 169 7.99 -1.48 7.30
N LEU A 170 7.59 -2.75 7.17
CA LEU A 170 6.89 -3.26 5.98
C LEU A 170 5.52 -2.58 5.84
N LEU A 171 5.27 -1.96 4.69
CA LEU A 171 3.99 -1.33 4.36
C LEU A 171 3.14 -2.21 3.45
N ALA A 172 3.78 -2.85 2.47
CA ALA A 172 3.14 -3.76 1.54
C ALA A 172 4.13 -4.77 0.97
N GLU A 173 3.60 -5.93 0.60
CA GLU A 173 4.30 -6.99 -0.13
C GLU A 173 3.39 -7.44 -1.28
N ALA A 174 3.98 -7.69 -2.44
CA ALA A 174 3.32 -8.30 -3.59
C ALA A 174 4.16 -9.49 -4.06
N VAL A 175 3.49 -10.56 -4.50
CA VAL A 175 4.11 -11.77 -4.99
C VAL A 175 3.52 -12.12 -6.35
N GLY A 176 4.38 -12.48 -7.30
CA GLY A 176 4.03 -12.95 -8.63
C GLY A 176 4.75 -14.24 -8.97
N LEU A 177 4.17 -15.02 -9.89
CA LEU A 177 4.78 -16.23 -10.45
C LEU A 177 4.96 -16.05 -11.95
N ALA A 178 6.18 -16.22 -12.43
CA ALA A 178 6.52 -16.27 -13.85
C ALA A 178 6.72 -17.72 -14.26
N THR A 179 6.10 -18.14 -15.36
CA THR A 179 6.23 -19.50 -15.91
C THR A 179 7.01 -19.45 -17.20
N ARG A 180 7.87 -20.44 -17.43
CA ARG A 180 8.46 -20.64 -18.74
C ARG A 180 7.36 -20.99 -19.73
N ARG A 181 7.26 -20.23 -20.83
CA ARG A 181 6.34 -20.59 -21.92
C ARG A 181 6.79 -21.92 -22.51
N ALA A 182 5.89 -22.90 -22.56
CA ALA A 182 6.17 -24.13 -23.30
C ALA A 182 6.48 -23.75 -24.75
N ALA A 183 7.66 -24.12 -25.24
CA ALA A 183 7.98 -24.02 -26.66
C ALA A 183 6.87 -24.77 -27.40
N GLY A 184 6.02 -24.04 -28.12
CA GLY A 184 4.92 -24.64 -28.85
C GLY A 184 5.51 -25.70 -29.75
N GLY A 185 5.18 -26.97 -29.49
CA GLY A 185 5.50 -28.06 -30.41
C GLY A 185 4.85 -27.73 -31.73
N GLY A 186 5.65 -27.24 -32.69
CA GLY A 186 5.21 -27.04 -34.06
C GLY A 186 4.80 -28.39 -34.63
N GLY A 187 3.49 -28.60 -34.73
CA GLY A 187 2.89 -29.63 -35.57
C GLY A 187 2.74 -29.12 -37.00
#